data_AF-A0A9D2NPY8-F1
#
_entry.id   AF-A0A9D2NPY8-F1
#
_cell.length_a   1.000
_cell.length_b   1.000
_cell.length_c   1.000
_cell.angle_alpha   90.00
_cell.angle_beta   90.00
_cell.angle_gamma   90.00
#
_symmetry.space_group_name_H-M   'P 1'
#
loop_
_entity.id
_entity.type
_entity.pdbx_description
1 polymer ?
#
loop_
_entity_poly.entity_id
_entity_poly.type
_entity_poly.pdbx_seq_one_letter_code
_entity_poly.pdbx_strand_id
1 'polypeptide(L)'
;MKQNIQKALHALLALMLILTSVSIPVQANDDPAAAEQNIALNKPTNTSGGQGERAVDGDLSTYWDGGVYPGELLVDLEGYYDVSRITVIPYYGGSRYYHYEVYVSDDGFTYDLVGRKDSDEPQTSEGETYEFASRTVKYVKVVMTYNSANPSIHINELQVFGTENTDYEPPETPAEDPNDPLNIAYGKPTRSTANSGFTQLAVDGQNCTAWSGEDYPKYVDVDLMRNYDITSINVCMPQGSTQFAYTVYGSVDGVHFTTIAEMDMHAAAADGDTFTFEDPLTYRVIRVNVTGNSNGEGANSMISEIRVYGSESTVPTVETRESLNLTSYEDWLKENYQVDVDALKDENGHYDIQDTFDDEDVIAEVNGVIRRILGEEYINWFTFELRPSQTGKD
;
A
#
# COMPACT_ATOMS: atom_id res chain seq x y z
N MET A 1 64.97 -12.30 -41.42
CA MET A 1 63.52 -12.30 -41.12
C MET A 1 63.13 -12.88 -39.75
N LYS A 2 63.99 -13.66 -39.05
CA LYS A 2 63.70 -14.21 -37.70
C LYS A 2 64.12 -13.34 -36.49
N GLN A 3 64.92 -12.28 -36.66
CA GLN A 3 65.36 -11.41 -35.55
C GLN A 3 64.44 -10.20 -35.27
N ASN A 4 63.58 -9.80 -36.22
CA ASN A 4 62.64 -8.69 -36.02
C ASN A 4 61.29 -9.14 -35.41
N ILE A 5 61.00 -10.45 -35.43
CA ILE A 5 59.77 -11.01 -34.84
C ILE A 5 59.94 -11.22 -33.32
N GLN A 6 61.16 -11.51 -32.83
CA GLN A 6 61.42 -11.65 -31.40
C GLN A 6 61.42 -10.32 -30.62
N LYS A 7 61.79 -9.20 -31.26
CA LYS A 7 61.72 -7.86 -30.62
C LYS A 7 60.29 -7.31 -30.53
N ALA A 8 59.42 -7.66 -31.48
CA ALA A 8 58.00 -7.31 -31.43
C ALA A 8 57.23 -8.12 -30.37
N LEU A 9 57.62 -9.38 -30.15
CA LEU A 9 56.94 -10.25 -29.17
C LEU A 9 57.32 -9.95 -27.70
N HIS A 10 58.53 -9.44 -27.44
CA HIS A 10 58.91 -8.97 -26.09
C HIS A 10 58.36 -7.58 -25.75
N ALA A 11 58.04 -6.76 -26.77
CA ALA A 11 57.37 -5.47 -26.55
C ALA A 11 55.86 -5.64 -26.27
N LEU A 12 55.20 -6.65 -26.86
CA LEU A 12 53.79 -6.95 -26.57
C LEU A 12 53.58 -7.61 -25.19
N LEU A 13 54.50 -8.47 -24.74
CA LEU A 13 54.41 -9.08 -23.41
C LEU A 13 54.76 -8.11 -22.26
N ALA A 14 55.57 -7.07 -22.52
CA ALA A 14 55.80 -6.00 -21.54
C ALA A 14 54.63 -5.02 -21.44
N LEU A 15 53.80 -4.88 -22.49
CA LEU A 15 52.62 -4.00 -22.47
C LEU A 15 51.38 -4.69 -21.83
N MET A 16 51.32 -6.03 -21.84
CA MET A 16 50.27 -6.79 -21.16
C MET A 16 50.49 -6.99 -19.65
N LEU A 17 51.69 -6.67 -19.12
CA LEU A 17 52.00 -6.80 -17.69
C LEU A 17 51.99 -5.47 -16.91
N ILE A 18 51.60 -4.35 -17.53
CA ILE A 18 51.47 -3.04 -16.87
C ILE A 18 49.99 -2.62 -16.69
N LEU A 19 49.03 -3.47 -17.07
CA LEU A 19 47.60 -3.23 -16.88
C LEU A 19 47.01 -3.89 -15.62
N THR A 20 47.82 -4.56 -14.80
CA THR A 20 47.42 -5.00 -13.46
C THR A 20 48.14 -4.15 -12.42
N SER A 21 47.35 -3.47 -11.58
CA SER A 21 47.74 -2.61 -10.46
C SER A 21 48.11 -1.15 -10.79
N VAL A 22 47.21 -0.45 -11.46
CA VAL A 22 46.84 0.89 -10.95
C VAL A 22 45.47 0.74 -10.34
N SER A 23 45.42 0.41 -9.05
CA SER A 23 44.23 0.71 -8.24
C SER A 23 44.20 2.22 -8.11
N ILE A 24 43.53 2.89 -9.05
CA ILE A 24 43.06 4.24 -8.78
C ILE A 24 42.05 4.04 -7.66
N PRO A 25 42.25 4.61 -6.46
CA PRO A 25 41.13 4.75 -5.54
C PRO A 25 40.13 5.63 -6.28
N VAL A 26 39.10 5.01 -6.86
CA VAL A 26 37.86 5.72 -7.13
C VAL A 26 37.26 5.94 -5.75
N GLN A 27 37.69 7.03 -5.11
CA GLN A 27 36.83 7.66 -4.16
C GLN A 27 35.69 8.23 -4.99
N ALA A 28 34.46 7.76 -4.76
CA ALA A 28 33.31 8.53 -5.16
C ALA A 28 33.55 9.92 -4.54
N ASN A 29 33.77 10.92 -5.40
CA ASN A 29 33.48 12.28 -4.98
C ASN A 29 31.97 12.23 -4.78
N ASP A 30 31.52 12.22 -3.53
CA ASP A 30 30.15 12.60 -3.22
C ASP A 30 29.99 13.97 -3.86
N ASP A 31 29.25 14.02 -4.96
CA ASP A 31 28.80 15.26 -5.53
C ASP A 31 27.89 15.88 -4.46
N PRO A 32 28.26 17.00 -3.81
CA PRO A 32 27.45 17.59 -2.76
C PRO A 32 26.14 18.21 -3.31
N ALA A 33 25.79 17.94 -4.58
CA ALA A 33 24.60 18.42 -5.26
C ALA A 33 23.82 17.33 -6.03
N ALA A 34 24.09 16.03 -5.81
CA ALA A 34 23.04 15.05 -6.05
C ALA A 34 21.97 15.33 -4.99
N ALA A 35 20.85 15.94 -5.37
CA ALA A 35 19.72 16.15 -4.48
C ALA A 35 19.42 14.79 -3.81
N GLU A 36 19.52 14.73 -2.48
CA GLU A 36 19.17 13.52 -1.75
C GLU A 36 17.76 13.12 -2.19
N GLN A 37 17.62 11.91 -2.70
CA GLN A 37 16.35 11.42 -3.22
C GLN A 37 15.34 11.33 -2.06
N ASN A 38 14.13 11.85 -2.26
CA ASN A 38 13.04 11.61 -1.31
C ASN A 38 12.69 10.12 -1.32
N ILE A 39 12.98 9.41 -0.24
CA ILE A 39 12.70 7.97 -0.09
C ILE A 39 11.19 7.72 -0.04
N ALA A 40 10.41 8.66 0.51
CA ALA A 40 8.95 8.54 0.61
C ALA A 40 8.24 8.71 -0.74
N LEU A 41 8.91 9.19 -1.79
CA LEU A 41 8.30 9.45 -3.09
C LEU A 41 7.57 8.21 -3.64
N ASN A 42 6.28 8.36 -3.93
CA ASN A 42 5.35 7.36 -4.42
C ASN A 42 5.21 6.11 -3.52
N LYS A 43 5.58 6.23 -2.24
CA LYS A 43 5.45 5.13 -1.29
C LYS A 43 4.01 4.92 -0.82
N PRO A 44 3.60 3.68 -0.51
CA PRO A 44 2.27 3.39 0.00
C PRO A 44 1.95 4.20 1.26
N THR A 45 0.70 4.68 1.35
CA THR A 45 0.22 5.46 2.49
C THR A 45 -1.05 4.87 3.12
N ASN A 46 -1.21 5.05 4.43
CA ASN A 46 -2.43 4.77 5.17
C ASN A 46 -2.82 6.00 5.98
N THR A 47 -4.04 6.51 5.79
CA THR A 47 -4.39 7.82 6.33
C THR A 47 -5.83 7.89 6.86
N SER A 48 -6.11 8.86 7.73
CA SER A 48 -7.48 9.14 8.20
C SER A 48 -8.41 9.72 7.12
N GLY A 49 -7.89 10.09 5.96
CA GLY A 49 -8.63 10.62 4.81
C GLY A 49 -8.37 9.83 3.52
N GLY A 50 -8.91 10.33 2.41
CA GLY A 50 -8.62 9.78 1.08
C GLY A 50 -7.38 10.41 0.46
N GLN A 51 -6.84 9.77 -0.59
CA GLN A 51 -5.79 10.34 -1.45
C GLN A 51 -4.46 10.65 -0.73
N GLY A 52 -4.02 9.76 0.16
CA GLY A 52 -2.77 9.90 0.91
C GLY A 52 -1.52 9.95 0.02
N GLU A 53 -1.60 9.39 -1.19
CA GLU A 53 -0.55 9.45 -2.21
C GLU A 53 -0.12 10.88 -2.56
N ARG A 54 -1.01 11.86 -2.41
CA ARG A 54 -0.69 13.28 -2.66
C ARG A 54 0.25 13.90 -1.62
N ALA A 55 0.47 13.25 -0.49
CA ALA A 55 1.47 13.72 0.48
C ALA A 55 2.88 13.23 0.12
N VAL A 56 3.03 12.40 -0.92
CA VAL A 56 4.29 11.75 -1.28
C VAL A 56 4.49 11.69 -2.81
N ASP A 57 3.85 12.57 -3.58
CA ASP A 57 3.87 12.53 -5.05
C ASP A 57 4.97 13.39 -5.69
N GLY A 58 5.68 14.20 -4.90
CA GLY A 58 6.70 15.13 -5.38
C GLY A 58 6.14 16.46 -5.92
N ASP A 59 4.84 16.69 -5.85
CA ASP A 59 4.15 17.89 -6.36
C ASP A 59 3.65 18.78 -5.23
N LEU A 60 4.40 19.85 -4.92
CA LEU A 60 4.01 20.83 -3.90
C LEU A 60 2.69 21.58 -4.20
N SER A 61 2.09 21.42 -5.38
CA SER A 61 0.81 22.00 -5.74
C SER A 61 -0.40 21.12 -5.42
N THR A 62 -0.21 19.82 -5.20
CA THR A 62 -1.22 18.89 -4.69
C THR A 62 -1.16 18.81 -3.16
N TYR A 63 -2.18 18.26 -2.52
CA TYR A 63 -2.15 17.98 -1.08
C TYR A 63 -3.06 16.81 -0.74
N TRP A 64 -2.66 16.06 0.27
CA TRP A 64 -3.53 15.17 1.02
C TRP A 64 -4.49 16.00 1.90
N ASP A 65 -5.78 15.65 1.89
CA ASP A 65 -6.79 16.16 2.84
C ASP A 65 -7.13 15.05 3.83
N GLY A 66 -6.63 15.19 5.06
CA GLY A 66 -6.81 14.19 6.12
C GLY A 66 -8.14 14.27 6.85
N GLY A 67 -9.04 15.15 6.41
CA GLY A 67 -10.30 15.42 7.10
C GLY A 67 -10.11 16.13 8.43
N VAL A 68 -11.08 16.00 9.32
CA VAL A 68 -11.09 16.72 10.62
C VAL A 68 -9.97 16.23 11.53
N TYR A 69 -9.18 17.14 12.11
CA TYR A 69 -8.16 16.78 13.10
C TYR A 69 -8.75 16.22 14.40
N PRO A 70 -8.01 15.36 15.14
CA PRO A 70 -6.71 14.81 14.77
C PRO A 70 -6.81 13.80 13.64
N GLY A 71 -5.76 13.71 12.83
CA GLY A 71 -5.65 12.71 11.78
C GLY A 71 -4.20 12.37 11.50
N GLU A 72 -3.97 11.31 10.75
CA GLU A 72 -2.64 10.74 10.57
C GLU A 72 -2.36 10.35 9.12
N LEU A 73 -1.09 10.48 8.75
CA LEU A 73 -0.48 9.96 7.53
C LEU A 73 0.60 8.97 7.98
N LEU A 74 0.45 7.70 7.63
CA LEU A 74 1.46 6.66 7.77
C LEU A 74 2.00 6.29 6.38
N VAL A 75 3.32 6.24 6.24
CA VAL A 75 4.01 5.86 5.00
C VAL A 75 4.87 4.63 5.27
N ASP A 76 4.73 3.58 4.45
CA ASP A 76 5.62 2.42 4.42
C ASP A 76 6.70 2.67 3.35
N LEU A 77 7.97 2.76 3.76
CA LEU A 77 9.08 3.00 2.84
C LEU A 77 9.40 1.77 1.97
N GLU A 78 8.73 0.64 2.18
CA GLU A 78 8.89 -0.66 1.50
C GLU A 78 10.28 -1.31 1.68
N GLY A 79 11.11 -0.73 2.54
CA GLY A 79 12.45 -1.15 2.85
C GLY A 79 12.92 -0.52 4.15
N TYR A 80 14.10 -0.94 4.61
CA TYR A 80 14.74 -0.36 5.78
C TYR A 80 15.76 0.67 5.34
N TYR A 81 15.71 1.86 5.94
CA TYR A 81 16.59 2.98 5.60
C TYR A 81 17.19 3.57 6.86
N ASP A 82 18.48 3.89 6.83
CA ASP A 82 19.12 4.71 7.86
C ASP A 82 18.77 6.18 7.59
N VAL A 83 17.70 6.64 8.24
CA VAL A 83 17.11 7.97 8.06
C VAL A 83 17.69 8.92 9.10
N SER A 84 18.05 10.13 8.66
CA SER A 84 18.58 11.19 9.53
C SER A 84 17.86 12.53 9.40
N ARG A 85 17.00 12.68 8.38
CA ARG A 85 16.28 13.92 8.11
C ARG A 85 14.91 13.66 7.52
N ILE A 86 13.91 14.38 8.02
CA ILE A 86 12.54 14.38 7.51
C ILE A 86 12.07 15.82 7.36
N THR A 87 11.45 16.16 6.22
CA THR A 87 10.78 17.44 6.02
C THR A 87 9.28 17.22 5.86
N VAL A 88 8.47 17.97 6.58
CA VAL A 88 7.02 17.97 6.43
C VAL A 88 6.59 19.33 5.89
N ILE A 89 5.83 19.33 4.79
CA ILE A 89 5.34 20.54 4.12
C ILE A 89 3.80 20.53 4.16
N PRO A 90 3.17 21.06 5.21
CA PRO A 90 1.73 21.32 5.22
C PRO A 90 1.29 22.40 4.21
N TYR A 91 -0.02 22.47 3.97
CA TYR A 91 -0.62 23.50 3.09
C TYR A 91 -0.29 24.94 3.48
N TYR A 92 0.44 25.66 2.63
CA TYR A 92 1.03 26.98 2.90
C TYR A 92 0.29 28.19 2.29
N GLY A 93 -1.04 28.24 2.43
CA GLY A 93 -1.86 29.37 1.98
C GLY A 93 -2.18 30.39 3.08
N GLY A 94 -1.87 31.68 2.86
CA GLY A 94 -2.28 32.78 3.74
C GLY A 94 -1.50 32.83 5.05
N SER A 95 -2.19 32.97 6.19
CA SER A 95 -1.59 32.95 7.54
C SER A 95 -1.83 31.62 8.27
N ARG A 96 -2.06 30.55 7.51
CA ARG A 96 -2.39 29.23 8.04
C ARG A 96 -1.18 28.62 8.73
N TYR A 97 -1.40 27.95 9.85
CA TYR A 97 -0.38 27.17 10.56
C TYR A 97 -1.01 25.88 11.07
N TYR A 98 -0.16 24.89 11.35
CA TYR A 98 -0.55 23.57 11.82
C TYR A 98 0.23 23.20 13.06
N HIS A 99 -0.34 22.31 13.88
CA HIS A 99 0.41 21.59 14.89
C HIS A 99 0.41 20.10 14.55
N TYR A 100 1.55 19.45 14.71
CA TYR A 100 1.73 18.05 14.39
C TYR A 100 2.97 17.44 15.04
N GLU A 101 3.02 16.12 15.03
CA GLU A 101 4.14 15.31 15.50
C GLU A 101 4.59 14.35 14.41
N VAL A 102 5.90 14.09 14.35
CA VAL A 102 6.53 13.20 13.37
C VAL A 102 7.18 12.05 14.11
N TYR A 103 6.79 10.84 13.73
CA TYR A 103 7.23 9.59 14.31
C TYR A 103 7.88 8.71 13.26
N VAL A 104 8.81 7.87 13.70
CA VAL A 104 9.43 6.83 12.87
C VAL A 104 9.40 5.48 13.58
N SER A 105 9.38 4.40 12.81
CA SER A 105 9.37 3.03 13.32
C SER A 105 10.04 2.09 12.32
N ASP A 106 10.64 1.02 12.79
CA ASP A 106 11.15 -0.10 12.00
C ASP A 106 10.20 -1.31 12.05
N ASP A 107 9.45 -1.48 13.14
CA ASP A 107 8.60 -2.63 13.40
C ASP A 107 7.10 -2.38 13.09
N GLY A 108 6.70 -1.12 12.94
CA GLY A 108 5.30 -0.71 12.78
C GLY A 108 4.47 -0.73 14.07
N PHE A 109 5.06 -1.15 15.21
CA PHE A 109 4.41 -1.23 16.52
C PHE A 109 4.87 -0.11 17.45
N THR A 110 6.16 0.14 17.50
CA THR A 110 6.81 1.12 18.37
C THR A 110 7.23 2.32 17.55
N TYR A 111 6.73 3.50 17.92
CA TYR A 111 6.97 4.73 17.19
C TYR A 111 7.76 5.72 18.05
N ASP A 112 8.92 6.14 17.55
CA ASP A 112 9.76 7.15 18.18
C ASP A 112 9.44 8.54 17.64
N LEU A 113 9.19 9.51 18.54
CA LEU A 113 9.03 10.92 18.18
C LEU A 113 10.37 11.51 17.73
N VAL A 114 10.43 12.02 16.50
CA VAL A 114 11.64 12.65 15.90
C VAL A 114 11.44 14.12 15.54
N GLY A 115 10.20 14.60 15.48
CA GLY A 115 9.88 15.98 15.14
C GLY A 115 8.54 16.42 15.72
N ARG A 116 8.40 17.73 15.95
CA ARG A 116 7.15 18.34 16.42
C ARG A 116 7.08 19.79 15.97
N LYS A 117 5.93 20.20 15.46
CA LYS A 117 5.54 21.60 15.29
C LYS A 117 4.40 21.91 16.24
N ASP A 118 4.64 22.80 17.19
CA ASP A 118 3.65 23.35 18.12
C ASP A 118 3.61 24.89 18.08
N SER A 119 4.32 25.50 17.13
CA SER A 119 4.36 26.94 16.93
C SER A 119 3.19 27.45 16.08
N ASP A 120 2.74 28.66 16.38
CA ASP A 120 1.71 29.38 15.60
C ASP A 120 2.32 30.16 14.42
N GLU A 121 3.56 29.82 14.03
CA GLU A 121 4.22 30.44 12.89
C GLU A 121 3.58 29.96 11.58
N PRO A 122 3.16 30.90 10.70
CA PRO A 122 2.55 30.55 9.41
C PRO A 122 3.38 29.59 8.59
N GLN A 123 2.70 28.64 7.95
CA GLN A 123 3.32 27.66 7.08
C GLN A 123 3.91 28.32 5.84
N THR A 124 5.06 27.82 5.39
CA THR A 124 5.72 28.23 4.15
C THR A 124 5.94 27.03 3.24
N SER A 125 6.27 27.30 1.97
CA SER A 125 6.63 26.26 0.99
C SER A 125 7.89 25.48 1.36
N GLU A 126 8.70 25.97 2.30
CA GLU A 126 9.91 25.27 2.76
C GLU A 126 9.59 24.16 3.78
N GLY A 127 8.39 24.18 4.38
CA GLY A 127 8.04 23.22 5.42
C GLY A 127 8.83 23.38 6.73
N GLU A 128 8.84 22.32 7.52
CA GLU A 128 9.73 22.15 8.66
C GLU A 128 10.58 20.90 8.46
N THR A 129 11.89 21.08 8.61
CA THR A 129 12.88 20.02 8.54
C THR A 129 13.34 19.62 9.95
N TYR A 130 13.31 18.33 10.22
CA TYR A 130 13.76 17.71 11.46
C TYR A 130 14.99 16.85 11.18
N GLU A 131 16.12 17.21 11.78
CA GLU A 131 17.36 16.44 11.72
C GLU A 131 17.58 15.73 13.07
N PHE A 132 17.96 14.45 13.01
CA PHE A 132 18.16 13.61 14.19
C PHE A 132 19.29 12.61 13.97
N ALA A 133 19.75 11.97 15.05
CA ALA A 133 20.75 10.91 14.96
C ALA A 133 20.21 9.76 14.10
N SER A 134 20.97 9.38 13.07
CA SER A 134 20.58 8.35 12.10
C SER A 134 20.14 7.06 12.80
N ARG A 135 19.03 6.50 12.32
CA ARG A 135 18.45 5.25 12.81
C ARG A 135 17.74 4.53 11.68
N THR A 136 17.59 3.22 11.82
CA THR A 136 16.86 2.42 10.84
C THR A 136 15.36 2.65 10.95
N VAL A 137 14.72 2.93 9.83
CA VAL A 137 13.32 3.29 9.70
C VAL A 137 12.72 2.54 8.52
N LYS A 138 11.50 2.04 8.70
CA LYS A 138 10.64 1.51 7.64
C LYS A 138 9.33 2.29 7.52
N TYR A 139 8.81 2.79 8.63
CA TYR A 139 7.55 3.52 8.69
C TYR A 139 7.77 4.95 9.16
N VAL A 140 7.14 5.92 8.49
CA VAL A 140 7.08 7.31 8.93
C VAL A 140 5.62 7.69 9.17
N LYS A 141 5.32 8.26 10.33
CA LYS A 141 3.96 8.66 10.72
C LYS A 141 3.93 10.13 11.09
N VAL A 142 3.03 10.90 10.48
CA VAL A 142 2.75 12.29 10.83
C VAL A 142 1.36 12.37 11.45
N VAL A 143 1.29 12.76 12.72
CA VAL A 143 0.03 12.98 13.45
C VAL A 143 -0.27 14.46 13.46
N MET A 144 -1.26 14.88 12.67
CA MET A 144 -1.69 16.27 12.56
C MET A 144 -2.78 16.56 13.59
N THR A 145 -2.52 17.48 14.51
CA THR A 145 -3.38 17.73 15.68
C THR A 145 -4.19 19.02 15.61
N TYR A 146 -3.81 19.95 14.72
CA TYR A 146 -4.49 21.25 14.61
C TYR A 146 -4.27 21.93 13.25
N ASN A 147 -5.26 22.74 12.83
CA ASN A 147 -5.15 23.71 11.74
C ASN A 147 -5.84 25.02 12.16
N SER A 148 -5.17 26.15 11.94
CA SER A 148 -5.65 27.47 12.36
C SER A 148 -6.80 28.05 11.52
N ALA A 149 -6.99 27.57 10.28
CA ALA A 149 -7.98 28.16 9.38
C ALA A 149 -9.33 27.42 9.41
N ASN A 150 -9.33 26.10 9.59
CA ASN A 150 -10.53 25.27 9.65
C ASN A 150 -10.21 23.90 10.30
N PRO A 151 -11.20 23.04 10.55
CA PRO A 151 -10.96 21.73 11.15
C PRO A 151 -10.19 20.72 10.29
N SER A 152 -10.05 20.94 8.97
CA SER A 152 -9.41 19.94 8.08
C SER A 152 -7.88 20.03 8.14
N ILE A 153 -7.17 18.91 8.04
CA ILE A 153 -5.69 18.86 8.00
C ILE A 153 -5.17 18.56 6.60
N HIS A 154 -4.02 19.12 6.25
CA HIS A 154 -3.46 18.95 4.91
C HIS A 154 -1.93 18.88 4.92
N ILE A 155 -1.38 17.98 4.10
CA ILE A 155 0.05 17.87 3.82
C ILE A 155 0.23 17.96 2.31
N ASN A 156 1.01 18.92 1.82
CA ASN A 156 1.45 18.95 0.42
C ASN A 156 2.49 17.86 0.19
N GLU A 157 3.47 17.74 1.07
CA GLU A 157 4.58 16.81 0.85
C GLU A 157 5.21 16.34 2.17
N LEU A 158 5.58 15.07 2.21
CA LEU A 158 6.44 14.46 3.20
C LEU A 158 7.71 13.97 2.49
N GLN A 159 8.86 14.47 2.95
CA GLN A 159 10.15 14.10 2.39
C GLN A 159 11.01 13.39 3.43
N VAL A 160 11.55 12.23 3.06
CA VAL A 160 12.36 11.38 3.93
C VAL A 160 13.71 11.18 3.29
N PHE A 161 14.79 11.44 4.06
CA PHE A 161 16.15 11.40 3.55
C PHE A 161 17.06 10.50 4.41
N GLY A 162 17.79 9.63 3.72
CA GLY A 162 18.62 8.60 4.32
C GLY A 162 19.24 7.69 3.26
N THR A 163 19.75 6.54 3.68
CA THR A 163 20.32 5.52 2.80
C THR A 163 19.69 4.17 3.08
N GLU A 164 19.45 3.36 2.04
CA GLU A 164 18.95 2.00 2.21
C GLU A 164 19.89 1.16 3.08
N ASN A 165 19.32 0.42 4.02
CA ASN A 165 20.01 -0.47 4.93
C ASN A 165 19.57 -1.91 4.66
N THR A 166 20.27 -2.56 3.73
CA THR A 166 20.00 -3.96 3.34
C THR A 166 20.53 -4.98 4.34
N ASP A 167 21.35 -4.55 5.30
CA ASP A 167 21.98 -5.41 6.31
C ASP A 167 21.15 -5.46 7.61
N TYR A 168 20.06 -4.70 7.70
CA TYR A 168 19.17 -4.70 8.86
C TYR A 168 18.33 -5.98 8.92
N GLU A 169 18.46 -6.72 10.01
CA GLU A 169 17.57 -7.82 10.35
C GLU A 169 16.53 -7.28 11.36
N PRO A 170 15.26 -7.13 10.97
CA PRO A 170 14.25 -6.62 11.88
C PRO A 170 14.02 -7.59 13.04
N PRO A 171 13.62 -7.08 14.22
CA PRO A 171 13.24 -7.95 15.31
C PRO A 171 12.04 -8.82 14.89
N GLU A 172 12.07 -10.09 15.30
CA GLU A 172 10.95 -11.01 15.08
C GLU A 172 9.70 -10.48 15.80
N THR A 173 8.58 -10.36 15.06
CA THR A 173 7.28 -10.09 15.66
C THR A 173 6.95 -11.21 16.66
N PRO A 174 6.44 -10.89 17.87
CA PRO A 174 6.01 -11.92 18.81
C PRO A 174 5.07 -12.93 18.15
N ALA A 175 5.16 -14.20 18.54
CA ALA A 175 4.26 -15.23 18.01
C ALA A 175 2.83 -15.12 18.56
N GLU A 176 2.67 -14.43 19.70
CA GLU A 176 1.42 -14.20 20.41
C GLU A 176 1.35 -12.72 20.81
N ASP A 177 0.14 -12.16 20.89
CA ASP A 177 -0.07 -10.78 21.32
C ASP A 177 0.41 -10.64 22.79
N PRO A 178 1.39 -9.76 23.09
CA PRO A 178 1.90 -9.58 24.44
C PRO A 178 0.85 -9.11 25.45
N ASN A 179 -0.21 -8.44 25.00
CA ASN A 179 -1.27 -7.89 25.83
C ASN A 179 -2.52 -8.79 25.85
N ASP A 180 -2.69 -9.65 24.85
CA ASP A 180 -3.80 -10.60 24.75
C ASP A 180 -3.39 -11.96 24.12
N PRO A 181 -2.67 -12.83 24.85
CA PRO A 181 -2.13 -14.08 24.30
C PRO A 181 -3.16 -15.07 23.76
N LEU A 182 -4.46 -14.86 24.01
CA LEU A 182 -5.54 -15.70 23.51
C LEU A 182 -6.10 -15.24 22.15
N ASN A 183 -5.68 -14.07 21.66
CA ASN A 183 -6.09 -13.57 20.36
C ASN A 183 -5.46 -14.40 19.22
N ILE A 184 -6.28 -15.23 18.57
CA ILE A 184 -5.86 -16.10 17.47
C ILE A 184 -5.49 -15.27 16.23
N ALA A 185 -6.16 -14.14 16.03
CA ALA A 185 -6.01 -13.30 14.85
C ALA A 185 -4.69 -12.53 14.81
N TYR A 186 -4.02 -12.36 15.95
CA TYR A 186 -2.76 -11.62 16.04
C TYR A 186 -1.72 -12.10 15.03
N GLY A 187 -1.20 -11.15 14.23
CA GLY A 187 -0.19 -11.38 13.20
C GLY A 187 -0.63 -12.35 12.09
N LYS A 188 -1.92 -12.69 11.97
CA LYS A 188 -2.41 -13.57 10.90
C LYS A 188 -2.47 -12.83 9.57
N PRO A 189 -2.36 -13.54 8.44
CA PRO A 189 -2.49 -12.93 7.12
C PRO A 189 -3.83 -12.21 6.95
N THR A 190 -3.76 -10.98 6.46
CA THR A 190 -4.92 -10.15 6.16
C THR A 190 -4.99 -9.85 4.66
N ARG A 191 -6.19 -9.56 4.16
CA ARG A 191 -6.39 -9.06 2.80
C ARG A 191 -7.55 -8.08 2.73
N SER A 192 -7.45 -7.15 1.78
CA SER A 192 -8.52 -6.25 1.37
C SER A 192 -8.37 -5.93 -0.11
N THR A 193 -9.45 -5.47 -0.73
CA THR A 193 -9.40 -4.84 -2.07
C THR A 193 -8.97 -3.38 -2.01
N ALA A 194 -8.94 -2.78 -0.82
CA ALA A 194 -8.56 -1.40 -0.58
C ALA A 194 -7.35 -1.36 0.36
N ASN A 195 -6.38 -0.52 0.03
CA ASN A 195 -5.17 -0.29 0.83
C ASN A 195 -4.54 -1.59 1.42
N SER A 196 -4.28 -2.56 0.54
CA SER A 196 -3.91 -3.94 0.94
C SER A 196 -2.60 -4.02 1.72
N GLY A 197 -1.65 -3.10 1.48
CA GLY A 197 -0.35 -3.02 2.15
C GLY A 197 -0.38 -2.65 3.63
N PHE A 198 -1.54 -2.25 4.17
CA PHE A 198 -1.71 -1.86 5.57
C PHE A 198 -2.77 -2.68 6.30
N THR A 199 -3.29 -3.75 5.70
CA THR A 199 -4.35 -4.56 6.33
C THR A 199 -3.91 -5.26 7.62
N GLN A 200 -2.59 -5.46 7.80
CA GLN A 200 -2.00 -6.01 9.01
C GLN A 200 -2.25 -5.16 10.26
N LEU A 201 -2.55 -3.86 10.09
CA LEU A 201 -2.92 -2.98 11.20
C LEU A 201 -4.21 -3.42 11.89
N ALA A 202 -5.05 -4.23 11.23
CA ALA A 202 -6.27 -4.75 11.85
C ALA A 202 -6.04 -5.96 12.76
N VAL A 203 -4.80 -6.45 12.88
CA VAL A 203 -4.42 -7.63 13.69
C VAL A 203 -3.06 -7.46 14.38
N ASP A 204 -2.68 -6.21 14.64
CA ASP A 204 -1.38 -5.85 15.22
C ASP A 204 -1.42 -5.78 16.76
N GLY A 205 -2.58 -6.07 17.36
CA GLY A 205 -2.81 -6.03 18.80
C GLY A 205 -3.02 -4.62 19.36
N GLN A 206 -3.07 -3.57 18.52
CA GLN A 206 -3.14 -2.18 18.94
C GLN A 206 -4.50 -1.55 18.59
N ASN A 207 -5.22 -1.06 19.60
CA ASN A 207 -6.46 -0.30 19.37
C ASN A 207 -6.21 1.12 18.83
N CYS A 208 -4.96 1.58 18.79
CA CYS A 208 -4.60 2.96 18.43
C CYS A 208 -4.05 3.11 17.01
N THR A 209 -3.77 2.02 16.31
CA THR A 209 -3.55 2.00 14.85
C THR A 209 -4.87 1.66 14.16
N ALA A 210 -4.94 1.91 12.85
CA ALA A 210 -6.08 1.48 12.06
C ALA A 210 -5.71 1.30 10.59
N TRP A 211 -6.19 0.22 10.00
CA TRP A 211 -6.31 0.14 8.55
C TRP A 211 -7.39 1.13 8.06
N SER A 212 -7.13 1.76 6.93
CA SER A 212 -8.04 2.71 6.26
C SER A 212 -8.13 2.38 4.78
N GLY A 213 -9.34 2.10 4.30
CA GLY A 213 -9.69 1.90 2.90
C GLY A 213 -10.57 3.04 2.39
N GLU A 214 -10.36 3.45 1.14
CA GLU A 214 -11.14 4.51 0.51
C GLU A 214 -12.62 4.13 0.38
N ASP A 215 -13.49 5.08 0.70
CA ASP A 215 -14.95 4.92 0.73
C ASP A 215 -15.47 3.77 1.63
N TYR A 216 -16.78 3.74 1.85
CA TYR A 216 -17.48 2.55 2.33
C TYR A 216 -18.53 2.11 1.28
N PRO A 217 -18.79 0.79 1.15
CA PRO A 217 -18.23 -0.28 1.96
C PRO A 217 -16.86 -0.78 1.47
N LYS A 218 -15.99 -1.11 2.42
CA LYS A 218 -14.77 -1.92 2.23
C LYS A 218 -14.60 -2.87 3.42
N TYR A 219 -13.75 -3.88 3.26
CA TYR A 219 -13.58 -4.92 4.26
C TYR A 219 -12.12 -5.28 4.49
N VAL A 220 -11.84 -5.89 5.64
CA VAL A 220 -10.63 -6.67 5.89
C VAL A 220 -11.04 -8.12 6.14
N ASP A 221 -10.40 -9.04 5.43
CA ASP A 221 -10.43 -10.47 5.72
C ASP A 221 -9.19 -10.84 6.53
N VAL A 222 -9.39 -11.57 7.63
CA VAL A 222 -8.34 -12.22 8.42
C VAL A 222 -8.39 -13.71 8.15
N ASP A 223 -7.31 -14.28 7.60
CA ASP A 223 -7.16 -15.73 7.42
C ASP A 223 -6.47 -16.34 8.64
N LEU A 224 -7.24 -17.04 9.49
CA LEU A 224 -6.74 -17.71 10.68
C LEU A 224 -5.86 -18.93 10.36
N MET A 225 -5.69 -19.28 9.08
CA MET A 225 -4.89 -20.39 8.53
C MET A 225 -5.40 -21.80 8.85
N ARG A 226 -6.20 -21.95 9.91
CA ARG A 226 -6.91 -23.15 10.32
C ARG A 226 -8.37 -22.84 10.59
N ASN A 227 -9.22 -23.87 10.64
CA ASN A 227 -10.57 -23.71 11.17
C ASN A 227 -10.50 -23.64 12.70
N TYR A 228 -11.23 -22.72 13.29
CA TYR A 228 -11.40 -22.60 14.74
C TYR A 228 -12.88 -22.67 15.08
N ASP A 229 -13.19 -23.30 16.21
CA ASP A 229 -14.49 -23.24 16.85
C ASP A 229 -14.52 -21.93 17.67
N ILE A 230 -15.05 -20.88 17.06
CA ILE A 230 -15.00 -19.50 17.56
C ILE A 230 -16.07 -19.29 18.62
N THR A 231 -15.62 -18.77 19.76
CA THR A 231 -16.47 -18.45 20.91
C THR A 231 -16.73 -16.95 21.04
N SER A 232 -15.81 -16.12 20.54
CA SER A 232 -15.94 -14.67 20.60
C SER A 232 -15.14 -13.99 19.50
N ILE A 233 -15.66 -12.86 19.00
CA ILE A 233 -14.95 -11.91 18.13
C ILE A 233 -15.08 -10.53 18.76
N ASN A 234 -13.98 -9.78 18.84
CA ASN A 234 -13.95 -8.39 19.26
C ASN A 234 -13.47 -7.51 18.09
N VAL A 235 -14.22 -6.46 17.79
CA VAL A 235 -13.88 -5.51 16.72
C VAL A 235 -13.71 -4.12 17.33
N CYS A 236 -12.52 -3.54 17.16
CA CYS A 236 -12.22 -2.17 17.55
C CYS A 236 -12.25 -1.26 16.34
N MET A 237 -12.93 -0.12 16.49
CA MET A 237 -12.94 0.97 15.52
C MET A 237 -12.09 2.14 16.02
N PRO A 238 -11.59 3.01 15.12
CA PRO A 238 -10.85 4.20 15.51
C PRO A 238 -11.66 5.06 16.48
N GLN A 239 -11.02 5.48 17.57
CA GLN A 239 -11.65 6.35 18.57
C GLN A 239 -11.80 7.77 18.02
N GLY A 240 -12.88 8.46 18.38
CA GLY A 240 -13.13 9.83 17.95
C GLY A 240 -14.61 10.17 17.86
N SER A 241 -14.95 11.21 17.10
CA SER A 241 -16.33 11.61 16.85
C SER A 241 -17.01 10.82 15.72
N THR A 242 -16.24 10.08 14.92
CA THR A 242 -16.74 9.28 13.81
C THR A 242 -17.50 8.06 14.35
N GLN A 243 -18.66 7.79 13.77
CA GLN A 243 -19.46 6.60 14.03
C GLN A 243 -19.36 5.66 12.84
N PHE A 244 -19.35 4.36 13.13
CA PHE A 244 -19.20 3.31 12.12
C PHE A 244 -20.37 2.33 12.20
N ALA A 245 -20.76 1.81 11.04
CA ALA A 245 -21.61 0.63 10.90
C ALA A 245 -20.80 -0.45 10.19
N TYR A 246 -21.00 -1.71 10.56
CA TYR A 246 -20.26 -2.81 9.93
C TYR A 246 -20.98 -4.16 10.09
N THR A 247 -20.57 -5.13 9.27
CA THR A 247 -21.07 -6.50 9.32
C THR A 247 -19.88 -7.45 9.44
N VAL A 248 -19.98 -8.42 10.35
CA VAL A 248 -18.99 -9.48 10.56
C VAL A 248 -19.46 -10.74 9.85
N TYR A 249 -18.59 -11.35 9.06
CA TYR A 249 -18.85 -12.62 8.39
C TYR A 249 -17.79 -13.66 8.71
N GLY A 250 -18.19 -14.93 8.63
CA GLY A 250 -17.29 -16.07 8.71
C GLY A 250 -17.33 -16.90 7.44
N SER A 251 -16.20 -17.51 7.12
CA SER A 251 -16.07 -18.49 6.05
C SER A 251 -15.09 -19.60 6.41
N VAL A 252 -15.37 -20.83 5.97
CA VAL A 252 -14.44 -21.97 6.07
C VAL A 252 -13.52 -22.09 4.86
N ASP A 253 -13.84 -21.42 3.75
CA ASP A 253 -13.13 -21.52 2.47
C ASP A 253 -12.68 -20.16 1.90
N GLY A 254 -13.02 -19.06 2.57
CA GLY A 254 -12.69 -17.71 2.14
C GLY A 254 -13.44 -17.23 0.89
N VAL A 255 -14.47 -17.95 0.45
CA VAL A 255 -15.28 -17.67 -0.75
C VAL A 255 -16.75 -17.52 -0.38
N HIS A 256 -17.29 -18.47 0.37
CA HIS A 256 -18.69 -18.45 0.81
C HIS A 256 -18.75 -17.92 2.24
N PHE A 257 -19.31 -16.74 2.38
CA PHE A 257 -19.43 -16.05 3.66
C PHE A 257 -20.85 -16.15 4.22
N THR A 258 -20.94 -16.32 5.53
CA THR A 258 -22.18 -16.24 6.30
C THR A 258 -22.07 -15.11 7.30
N THR A 259 -23.12 -14.30 7.43
CA THR A 259 -23.19 -13.22 8.43
C THR A 259 -23.18 -13.83 9.84
N ILE A 260 -22.27 -13.35 10.69
CA ILE A 260 -22.14 -13.72 12.10
C ILE A 260 -22.81 -12.66 12.98
N ALA A 261 -22.54 -11.39 12.70
CA ALA A 261 -23.04 -10.25 13.48
C ALA A 261 -23.18 -9.02 12.59
N GLU A 262 -24.03 -8.08 13.01
CA GLU A 262 -24.23 -6.80 12.34
C GLU A 262 -24.32 -5.71 13.41
N MET A 263 -23.72 -4.56 13.11
CA MET A 263 -23.67 -3.42 13.99
C MET A 263 -24.14 -2.18 13.24
N ASP A 264 -25.23 -1.59 13.72
CA ASP A 264 -25.75 -0.32 13.21
C ASP A 264 -24.77 0.83 13.50
N MET A 265 -24.99 1.98 12.85
CA MET A 265 -24.14 3.16 13.05
C MET A 265 -24.10 3.58 14.52
N HIS A 266 -22.92 3.52 15.12
CA HIS A 266 -22.69 3.87 16.52
C HIS A 266 -21.25 4.37 16.74
N ALA A 267 -21.03 5.04 17.87
CA ALA A 267 -19.71 5.52 18.26
C ALA A 267 -18.82 4.35 18.71
N ALA A 268 -17.54 4.39 18.34
CA ALA A 268 -16.58 3.35 18.72
C ALA A 268 -16.51 3.15 20.24
N ALA A 269 -16.56 1.89 20.69
CA ALA A 269 -16.32 1.52 22.08
C ALA A 269 -14.81 1.50 22.39
N ALA A 270 -14.41 1.90 23.60
CA ALA A 270 -13.00 1.96 24.01
C ALA A 270 -12.30 0.59 23.95
N ASP A 271 -13.02 -0.47 24.34
CA ASP A 271 -12.52 -1.85 24.35
C ASP A 271 -13.05 -2.67 23.14
N GLY A 272 -13.59 -1.99 22.13
CA GLY A 272 -14.26 -2.63 20.99
C GLY A 272 -15.61 -3.25 21.30
N ASP A 273 -16.28 -3.70 20.25
CA ASP A 273 -17.54 -4.42 20.34
C ASP A 273 -17.28 -5.93 20.34
N THR A 274 -17.80 -6.62 21.36
CA THR A 274 -17.60 -8.05 21.53
C THR A 274 -18.86 -8.84 21.20
N PHE A 275 -18.74 -9.78 20.27
CA PHE A 275 -19.77 -10.73 19.90
C PHE A 275 -19.41 -12.10 20.47
N THR A 276 -20.23 -12.63 21.38
CA THR A 276 -20.01 -13.94 22.03
C THR A 276 -21.04 -14.95 21.56
N PHE A 277 -20.61 -16.20 21.35
CA PHE A 277 -21.43 -17.30 20.84
C PHE A 277 -21.53 -18.41 21.90
N GLU A 278 -22.75 -18.69 22.37
CA GLU A 278 -22.99 -19.80 23.31
C GLU A 278 -22.66 -21.15 22.68
N ASP A 279 -23.06 -21.32 21.42
CA ASP A 279 -22.66 -22.44 20.56
C ASP A 279 -21.54 -21.97 19.63
N PRO A 280 -20.31 -22.54 19.71
CA PRO A 280 -19.19 -22.09 18.90
C PRO A 280 -19.44 -22.20 17.39
N LEU A 281 -18.95 -21.22 16.63
CA LEU A 281 -19.08 -21.17 15.18
C LEU A 281 -17.76 -21.55 14.51
N THR A 282 -17.77 -22.53 13.60
CA THR A 282 -16.54 -23.00 12.95
C THR A 282 -16.19 -22.17 11.70
N TYR A 283 -15.09 -21.42 11.74
CA TYR A 283 -14.60 -20.63 10.59
C TYR A 283 -13.08 -20.59 10.52
N ARG A 284 -12.56 -20.28 9.33
CA ARG A 284 -11.14 -19.99 9.05
C ARG A 284 -10.92 -18.52 8.70
N VAL A 285 -11.80 -17.91 7.93
CA VAL A 285 -11.68 -16.52 7.48
C VAL A 285 -12.75 -15.69 8.18
N ILE A 286 -12.32 -14.61 8.83
CA ILE A 286 -13.20 -13.60 9.42
C ILE A 286 -13.15 -12.35 8.55
N ARG A 287 -14.31 -11.88 8.10
CA ARG A 287 -14.44 -10.62 7.37
C ARG A 287 -15.12 -9.60 8.25
N VAL A 288 -14.53 -8.43 8.38
CA VAL A 288 -15.21 -7.24 8.91
C VAL A 288 -15.40 -6.29 7.73
N ASN A 289 -16.65 -6.08 7.33
CA ASN A 289 -17.02 -5.17 6.25
C ASN A 289 -17.64 -3.92 6.84
N VAL A 290 -16.96 -2.78 6.74
CA VAL A 290 -17.48 -1.49 7.18
C VAL A 290 -18.55 -1.05 6.19
N THR A 291 -19.78 -0.86 6.65
CA THR A 291 -20.95 -0.56 5.81
C THR A 291 -21.40 0.89 5.90
N GLY A 292 -20.86 1.66 6.84
CA GLY A 292 -21.20 3.07 6.98
C GLY A 292 -20.20 3.84 7.83
N ASN A 293 -20.08 5.13 7.54
CA ASN A 293 -19.29 6.11 8.26
C ASN A 293 -20.09 7.43 8.39
N SER A 294 -20.17 8.00 9.60
CA SER A 294 -21.00 9.19 9.86
C SER A 294 -20.53 10.47 9.16
N ASN A 295 -19.35 10.49 8.55
CA ASN A 295 -18.86 11.64 7.79
C ASN A 295 -19.51 11.76 6.39
N GLY A 296 -20.33 10.79 5.99
CA GLY A 296 -21.14 10.84 4.79
C GLY A 296 -20.56 10.07 3.60
N GLU A 297 -21.16 10.26 2.43
CA GLU A 297 -20.76 9.57 1.20
C GLU A 297 -19.30 9.88 0.85
N GLY A 298 -18.55 8.84 0.46
CA GLY A 298 -17.12 8.93 0.16
C GLY A 298 -16.18 8.88 1.38
N ALA A 299 -16.72 8.75 2.59
CA ALA A 299 -15.89 8.61 3.79
C ALA A 299 -15.26 7.21 3.87
N ASN A 300 -14.07 7.13 4.44
CA ASN A 300 -13.28 5.90 4.51
C ASN A 300 -13.95 4.78 5.34
N SER A 301 -13.63 3.55 4.97
CA SER A 301 -13.77 2.38 5.84
C SER A 301 -12.53 2.28 6.72
N MET A 302 -12.70 2.09 8.03
CA MET A 302 -11.56 1.97 8.94
C MET A 302 -11.81 0.87 9.97
N ILE A 303 -10.75 0.15 10.35
CA ILE A 303 -10.78 -0.90 11.38
C ILE A 303 -9.48 -0.79 12.17
N SER A 304 -9.59 -0.69 13.50
CA SER A 304 -8.42 -0.63 14.39
C SER A 304 -7.90 -2.00 14.73
N GLU A 305 -8.76 -2.93 15.14
CA GLU A 305 -8.29 -4.26 15.56
C GLU A 305 -9.42 -5.29 15.45
N ILE A 306 -9.07 -6.52 15.05
CA ILE A 306 -9.97 -7.66 14.98
C ILE A 306 -9.34 -8.77 15.82
N ARG A 307 -9.98 -9.09 16.94
CA ARG A 307 -9.56 -10.19 17.81
C ARG A 307 -10.50 -11.38 17.69
N VAL A 308 -9.95 -12.58 17.67
CA VAL A 308 -10.71 -13.82 17.55
C VAL A 308 -10.32 -14.78 18.66
N TYR A 309 -11.32 -15.35 19.33
CA TYR A 309 -11.12 -16.27 20.46
C TYR A 309 -11.89 -17.58 20.25
N GLY A 310 -11.25 -18.69 20.59
CA GLY A 310 -11.82 -20.03 20.44
C GLY A 310 -10.76 -21.10 20.60
N SER A 311 -11.02 -22.26 20.02
CA SER A 311 -10.06 -23.37 19.94
C SER A 311 -9.97 -23.90 18.52
N GLU A 312 -8.82 -24.46 18.15
CA GLU A 312 -8.67 -25.09 16.83
C GLU A 312 -9.73 -26.19 16.65
N SER A 313 -10.40 -26.17 15.51
CA SER A 313 -11.46 -27.11 15.16
C SER A 313 -10.89 -28.40 14.60
N THR A 314 -11.66 -29.48 14.71
CA THR A 314 -11.34 -30.75 14.04
C THR A 314 -11.78 -30.79 12.58
N VAL A 315 -12.52 -29.78 12.12
CA VAL A 315 -12.96 -29.67 10.72
C VAL A 315 -11.74 -29.40 9.83
N PRO A 316 -11.46 -30.25 8.81
CA PRO A 316 -10.33 -30.05 7.93
C PRO A 316 -10.38 -28.71 7.19
N THR A 317 -9.22 -28.09 7.01
CA THR A 317 -9.10 -26.88 6.20
C THR A 317 -9.42 -27.17 4.74
N VAL A 318 -10.26 -26.34 4.14
CA VAL A 318 -10.38 -26.27 2.68
C VAL A 318 -9.21 -25.41 2.19
N GLU A 319 -8.45 -25.93 1.22
CA GLU A 319 -7.37 -25.18 0.59
C GLU A 319 -7.90 -23.85 0.04
N THR A 320 -7.15 -22.77 0.28
CA THR A 320 -7.49 -21.48 -0.33
C THR A 320 -7.43 -21.64 -1.83
N ARG A 321 -8.43 -21.13 -2.56
CA ARG A 321 -8.30 -21.05 -4.01
C ARG A 321 -7.05 -20.22 -4.32
N GLU A 322 -6.16 -20.79 -5.13
CA GLU A 322 -5.05 -20.01 -5.69
C GLU A 322 -5.62 -18.79 -6.41
N SER A 323 -5.02 -17.63 -6.15
CA SER A 323 -5.33 -16.43 -6.91
C SER A 323 -5.19 -16.74 -8.40
N LEU A 324 -6.18 -16.33 -9.20
CA LEU A 324 -6.02 -16.36 -10.65
C LEU A 324 -4.92 -15.37 -11.01
N ASN A 325 -3.72 -15.89 -11.28
CA ASN A 325 -2.64 -15.09 -11.87
C ASN A 325 -3.01 -14.81 -13.32
N LEU A 326 -3.68 -13.68 -13.53
CA LEU A 326 -3.84 -13.11 -14.85
C LEU A 326 -2.51 -12.42 -15.19
N THR A 327 -1.96 -12.75 -16.36
CA THR A 327 -0.89 -11.93 -16.93
C THR A 327 -1.41 -10.51 -17.13
N SER A 328 -0.53 -9.50 -17.01
CA SER A 328 -0.96 -8.13 -17.30
C SER A 328 -1.49 -8.04 -18.72
N TYR A 329 -2.36 -7.09 -19.00
CA TYR A 329 -2.87 -6.91 -20.36
C TYR A 329 -1.74 -6.65 -21.36
N GLU A 330 -0.70 -5.91 -20.95
CA GLU A 330 0.48 -5.63 -21.76
C GLU A 330 1.30 -6.91 -22.03
N ASP A 331 1.52 -7.75 -21.01
CA ASP A 331 2.19 -9.05 -21.18
C ASP A 331 1.38 -9.99 -22.06
N TRP A 332 0.06 -10.03 -21.86
CA TRP A 332 -0.85 -10.83 -22.67
C TRP A 332 -0.81 -10.39 -24.14
N LEU A 333 -0.79 -9.09 -24.42
CA LEU A 333 -0.64 -8.56 -25.78
C LEU A 333 0.70 -8.95 -26.40
N LYS A 334 1.78 -8.85 -25.64
CA LYS A 334 3.12 -9.24 -26.08
C LYS A 334 3.19 -10.72 -26.42
N GLU A 335 2.59 -11.58 -25.61
CA GLU A 335 2.58 -13.02 -25.80
C GLU A 335 1.68 -13.47 -26.95
N ASN A 336 0.50 -12.88 -27.09
CA ASN A 336 -0.54 -13.36 -28.02
C ASN A 336 -0.55 -12.62 -29.35
N TYR A 337 -0.18 -11.34 -29.37
CA TYR A 337 -0.24 -10.47 -30.56
C TYR A 337 1.13 -9.87 -30.92
N GLN A 338 2.19 -10.17 -30.15
CA GLN A 338 3.54 -9.63 -30.37
C GLN A 338 3.59 -8.08 -30.31
N VAL A 339 2.64 -7.47 -29.60
CA VAL A 339 2.58 -6.03 -29.40
C VAL A 339 3.39 -5.68 -28.14
N ASP A 340 4.47 -4.93 -28.31
CA ASP A 340 5.31 -4.45 -27.21
C ASP A 340 4.85 -3.04 -26.78
N VAL A 341 3.93 -2.99 -25.82
CA VAL A 341 3.30 -1.73 -25.38
C VAL A 341 4.32 -0.73 -24.86
N ASP A 342 5.39 -1.19 -24.19
CA ASP A 342 6.46 -0.32 -23.70
C ASP A 342 7.20 0.43 -24.82
N ALA A 343 7.23 -0.14 -26.03
CA ALA A 343 7.81 0.50 -27.19
C ALA A 343 6.87 1.55 -27.83
N LEU A 344 5.59 1.54 -27.45
CA LEU A 344 4.55 2.46 -27.94
C LEU A 344 4.31 3.64 -26.98
N LYS A 345 4.69 3.50 -25.71
CA LYS A 345 4.54 4.55 -24.69
C LYS A 345 5.36 5.81 -25.06
N ASP A 346 4.75 6.97 -24.88
CA ASP A 346 5.40 8.27 -25.00
C ASP A 346 6.30 8.58 -23.78
N GLU A 347 6.93 9.75 -23.79
CA GLU A 347 7.82 10.21 -22.70
C GLU A 347 7.12 10.32 -21.33
N ASN A 348 5.79 10.32 -21.29
CA ASN A 348 4.96 10.36 -20.09
C ASN A 348 4.34 8.99 -19.76
N GLY A 349 4.71 7.92 -20.49
CA GLY A 349 4.22 6.57 -20.25
C GLY A 349 2.84 6.26 -20.88
N HIS A 350 2.31 7.11 -21.77
CA HIS A 350 1.01 6.92 -22.39
C HIS A 350 1.14 6.36 -23.82
N TYR A 351 0.22 5.48 -24.24
CA TYR A 351 0.12 5.00 -25.62
C TYR A 351 -1.34 5.08 -26.09
N ASP A 352 -1.58 5.20 -27.40
CA ASP A 352 -2.94 5.10 -27.95
C ASP A 352 -3.30 3.63 -28.10
N ILE A 353 -4.49 3.23 -27.61
CA ILE A 353 -4.97 1.85 -27.75
C ILE A 353 -5.08 1.45 -29.23
N GLN A 354 -5.30 2.41 -30.14
CA GLN A 354 -5.31 2.17 -31.59
C GLN A 354 -3.96 1.69 -32.13
N ASP A 355 -2.86 1.93 -31.42
CA ASP A 355 -1.53 1.43 -31.80
C ASP A 355 -1.32 -0.04 -31.36
N THR A 356 -2.28 -0.61 -30.62
CA THR A 356 -2.23 -2.00 -30.13
C THR A 356 -3.20 -2.97 -30.82
N PHE A 357 -4.27 -2.47 -31.43
CA PHE A 357 -5.28 -3.27 -32.14
C PHE A 357 -5.61 -2.61 -33.46
N ASP A 358 -5.57 -3.40 -34.54
CA ASP A 358 -6.12 -2.96 -35.81
C ASP A 358 -7.57 -3.46 -36.02
N ASP A 359 -8.16 -3.00 -37.12
CA ASP A 359 -9.52 -3.34 -37.51
C ASP A 359 -9.72 -4.86 -37.70
N GLU A 360 -8.68 -5.60 -38.10
CA GLU A 360 -8.75 -7.06 -38.29
C GLU A 360 -8.76 -7.78 -36.95
N ASP A 361 -7.99 -7.31 -35.97
CA ASP A 361 -7.94 -7.87 -34.60
C ASP A 361 -9.31 -7.77 -33.91
N VAL A 362 -9.99 -6.63 -34.03
CA VAL A 362 -11.33 -6.44 -33.45
C VAL A 362 -12.33 -7.45 -34.02
N ILE A 363 -12.27 -7.68 -35.33
CA ILE A 363 -13.14 -8.66 -36.01
C ILE A 363 -12.76 -10.08 -35.61
N ALA A 364 -11.47 -10.38 -35.43
CA ALA A 364 -10.98 -11.66 -34.94
C ALA A 364 -11.48 -11.96 -33.53
N GLU A 365 -11.49 -10.97 -32.62
CA GLU A 365 -12.00 -11.13 -31.25
C GLU A 365 -13.50 -11.40 -31.22
N VAL A 366 -14.29 -10.66 -32.01
CA VAL A 366 -15.74 -10.90 -32.13
C VAL A 366 -16.02 -12.31 -32.66
N ASN A 367 -15.25 -12.76 -33.65
CA ASN A 367 -15.34 -14.15 -34.14
C ASN A 367 -14.91 -15.17 -33.07
N GLY A 368 -13.90 -14.84 -32.25
CA GLY A 368 -13.48 -15.64 -31.10
C GLY A 368 -14.59 -15.81 -30.07
N VAL A 369 -15.35 -14.75 -29.77
CA VAL A 369 -16.54 -14.80 -28.89
C VAL A 369 -17.60 -15.75 -29.47
N ILE A 370 -17.92 -15.65 -30.75
CA ILE A 370 -18.88 -16.53 -31.43
C ILE A 370 -18.42 -17.99 -31.37
N ARG A 371 -17.14 -18.24 -31.63
CA ARG A 371 -16.55 -19.57 -31.55
C ARG A 371 -16.69 -20.17 -30.14
N ARG A 372 -16.42 -19.39 -29.09
CA ARG A 372 -16.52 -19.86 -27.69
C ARG A 372 -17.96 -20.08 -27.23
N ILE A 373 -18.90 -19.25 -27.66
CA ILE A 373 -20.29 -19.27 -27.16
C ILE A 373 -21.18 -20.17 -28.01
N LEU A 374 -21.11 -20.04 -29.34
CA LEU A 374 -22.03 -20.69 -30.28
C LEU A 374 -21.39 -21.89 -30.97
N GLY A 375 -20.09 -21.82 -31.30
CA GLY A 375 -19.36 -22.85 -32.04
C GLY A 375 -18.81 -22.33 -33.37
N GLU A 376 -17.79 -23.00 -33.90
CA GLU A 376 -17.05 -22.55 -35.09
C GLU A 376 -17.90 -22.55 -36.37
N GLU A 377 -18.87 -23.45 -36.48
CA GLU A 377 -19.78 -23.56 -37.62
C GLU A 377 -20.71 -22.33 -37.78
N TYR A 378 -20.86 -21.52 -36.72
CA TYR A 378 -21.75 -20.37 -36.68
C TYR A 378 -21.06 -19.05 -37.04
N ILE A 379 -19.73 -19.02 -37.23
CA ILE A 379 -18.98 -17.80 -37.55
C ILE A 379 -19.53 -17.12 -38.82
N ASN A 380 -19.81 -17.92 -39.86
CA ASN A 380 -20.28 -17.41 -41.16
C ASN A 380 -21.76 -16.97 -41.17
N TRP A 381 -22.48 -17.07 -40.04
CA TRP A 381 -23.84 -16.53 -39.92
C TRP A 381 -23.86 -15.03 -39.69
N PHE A 382 -22.72 -14.45 -39.33
CA PHE A 382 -22.58 -13.04 -39.02
C PHE A 382 -21.65 -12.36 -40.02
N THR A 383 -21.89 -11.07 -40.28
CA THR A 383 -21.00 -10.20 -41.03
C THR A 383 -20.79 -8.95 -40.18
N PHE A 384 -19.55 -8.68 -39.84
CA PHE A 384 -19.16 -7.53 -39.03
C PHE A 384 -18.52 -6.47 -39.92
N GLU A 385 -18.84 -5.21 -39.63
CA GLU A 385 -18.28 -4.03 -40.28
C GLU A 385 -17.98 -3.02 -39.17
N LEU A 386 -16.74 -2.52 -39.12
CA LEU A 386 -16.37 -1.45 -38.21
C LEU A 386 -16.93 -0.12 -38.74
N ARG A 387 -17.49 0.68 -37.83
CA ARG A 387 -18.07 1.98 -38.17
C ARG A 387 -17.42 3.04 -37.31
N PRO A 388 -17.07 4.21 -37.89
CA PRO A 388 -16.59 5.34 -37.10
C PRO A 388 -17.64 5.72 -36.06
N SER A 389 -17.24 5.80 -34.79
CA SER A 389 -18.14 6.24 -33.72
C SER A 389 -18.65 7.65 -34.01
N GLN A 390 -19.96 7.84 -33.91
CA GLN A 390 -20.57 9.17 -34.02
C GLN A 390 -20.60 9.91 -32.67
N THR A 391 -20.25 9.24 -31.57
CA THR A 391 -20.46 9.73 -30.20
C THR A 391 -19.28 9.56 -29.24
N GLY A 392 -18.20 8.88 -29.64
CA GLY A 392 -17.01 8.62 -28.83
C GLY A 392 -17.24 7.77 -27.58
N LYS A 393 -18.26 6.89 -27.57
CA LYS A 393 -18.66 6.08 -26.41
C LYS A 393 -18.95 4.62 -26.77
N ASP A 394 -18.36 4.16 -27.86
CA ASP A 394 -18.63 2.86 -28.46
C ASP A 394 -17.49 1.91 -28.10
#